data_AF-A0A7V9FK78-F1
#
_entry.id   AF-A0A7V9FK78-F1
#
_cell.length_a   1.000
_cell.length_b   1.000
_cell.length_c   1.000
_cell.angle_alpha   90.00
_cell.angle_beta   90.00
_cell.angle_gamma   90.00
#
_symmetry.space_group_name_H-M   'P 1'
#
loop_
_entity.id
_entity.type
_entity.pdbx_description
1 polymer ?
#
loop_
_entity_poly.entity_id
_entity_poly.type
_entity_poly.pdbx_seq_one_letter_code
_entity_poly.pdbx_strand_id
1 'polypeptide(L)'
;MRFSLSPNDRRIHDLVVALDRTDGPIAETWRLVGEAAARLGLLRPGYHQVRLLARADRERRDAGAKRRKAELQALLAFGSPRATDLSIAIHLLREAQRAEEFVLKQHELPRNGPD
;
A
#
# COMPACT_ATOMS: atom_id res chain seq x y z
N MET A 1 6.89 31.02 -10.49
CA MET A 1 6.72 29.67 -11.08
C MET A 1 5.67 28.92 -10.28
N ARG A 2 4.55 28.54 -10.89
CA ARG A 2 3.44 27.85 -10.20
C ARG A 2 3.36 26.44 -10.78
N PHE A 3 4.07 25.48 -10.16
CA PHE A 3 3.89 24.07 -10.48
C PHE A 3 2.55 23.64 -9.91
N SER A 4 1.49 23.68 -10.71
CA SER A 4 0.23 23.04 -10.36
C SER A 4 0.52 21.55 -10.17
N LEU A 5 0.46 21.07 -8.93
CA LEU A 5 0.50 19.63 -8.70
C LEU A 5 -0.68 19.03 -9.46
N SER A 6 -0.39 18.15 -10.40
CA SER A 6 -1.40 17.22 -10.87
C SER A 6 -1.97 16.51 -9.64
N PRO A 7 -3.29 16.31 -9.55
CA PRO A 7 -3.91 15.49 -8.50
C PRO A 7 -3.24 14.10 -8.33
N ASN A 8 -2.51 13.64 -9.36
CA ASN A 8 -1.73 12.42 -9.40
C ASN A 8 -0.20 12.63 -9.47
N ASP A 9 0.34 13.66 -8.82
CA ASP A 9 1.80 13.80 -8.75
C ASP A 9 2.41 12.60 -8.00
N ARG A 10 3.16 11.78 -8.75
CA ARG A 10 3.84 10.58 -8.24
C ARG A 10 4.77 10.88 -7.07
N ARG A 11 5.38 12.07 -7.04
CA ARG A 11 6.28 12.47 -5.94
C ARG A 11 5.53 12.58 -4.63
N ILE A 12 4.28 13.05 -4.64
CA ILE A 12 3.43 13.10 -3.45
C ILE A 12 3.05 11.70 -2.99
N HIS A 13 2.71 10.81 -3.94
CA HIS A 13 2.47 9.40 -3.60
C HIS A 13 3.69 8.78 -2.93
N ASP A 14 4.88 8.95 -3.50
CA ASP A 14 6.11 8.36 -2.98
C ASP A 14 6.45 8.90 -1.58
N LEU A 15 6.20 10.20 -1.32
CA LEU A 15 6.32 10.77 0.02
C LEU A 15 5.32 10.14 1.02
N VAL A 16 4.07 9.92 0.59
CA VAL A 16 3.06 9.28 1.45
C VAL A 16 3.49 7.86 1.80
N VAL A 17 3.92 7.07 0.81
CA VAL A 17 4.38 5.70 1.04
C VAL A 17 5.60 5.68 1.99
N ALA A 18 6.56 6.58 1.79
CA ALA A 18 7.77 6.62 2.61
C ALA A 18 7.51 7.07 4.06
N LEU A 19 6.54 7.96 4.29
CA LEU A 19 6.33 8.59 5.60
C LEU A 19 5.13 8.02 6.38
N ASP A 20 4.19 7.31 5.73
CA ASP A 20 3.03 6.76 6.42
C ASP A 20 3.41 5.57 7.29
N ARG A 21 3.06 5.69 8.58
CA ARG A 21 3.11 4.59 9.55
C ARG A 21 1.73 3.98 9.68
N THR A 22 1.63 2.67 9.48
CA THR A 22 0.36 1.93 9.43
C THR A 22 -0.52 2.16 10.66
N ASP A 23 0.10 2.22 11.86
CA ASP A 23 -0.59 2.38 13.14
C ASP A 23 -0.72 3.86 13.58
N GLY A 24 -0.18 4.79 12.79
CA GLY A 24 -0.18 6.21 13.09
C GLY A 24 -1.43 6.94 12.60
N PRO A 25 -1.79 8.09 13.22
CA PRO A 25 -2.82 8.98 12.70
C PRO A 25 -2.44 9.52 11.32
N ILE A 26 -3.37 9.50 10.36
CA ILE A 26 -3.16 10.06 9.00
C ILE A 26 -2.82 11.57 9.05
N ALA A 27 -3.32 12.28 10.06
CA ALA A 27 -2.98 13.69 10.28
C ALA A 27 -1.47 13.90 10.47
N GLU A 28 -0.77 12.95 11.09
CA GLU A 28 0.67 13.01 11.28
C GLU A 28 1.40 12.79 9.95
N THR A 29 0.98 11.78 9.18
CA THR A 29 1.46 11.56 7.80
C THR A 29 1.30 12.82 6.96
N TRP A 30 0.16 13.50 7.03
CA TRP A 30 -0.07 14.75 6.29
C TRP A 30 0.86 15.89 6.70
N ARG A 31 1.18 16.03 8.00
CA ARG A 31 2.18 17.01 8.45
C ARG A 31 3.55 16.71 7.87
N LEU A 32 4.02 15.46 8.02
CA LEU A 32 5.32 15.01 7.54
C LEU A 32 5.46 15.14 6.01
N VAL A 33 4.43 14.73 5.26
CA VAL A 33 4.39 14.87 3.80
C VAL A 33 4.38 16.35 3.40
N GLY A 34 3.63 17.20 4.11
CA GLY A 34 3.60 18.63 3.84
C GLY A 34 4.95 19.31 4.04
N GLU A 35 5.67 18.95 5.11
CA GLU A 35 7.03 19.43 5.35
C GLU A 35 8.03 18.92 4.30
N ALA A 36 7.95 17.64 3.95
CA ALA A 36 8.82 17.06 2.93
C ALA A 36 8.56 17.66 1.54
N ALA A 37 7.29 17.87 1.18
CA ALA A 37 6.90 18.55 -0.06
C ALA A 37 7.49 19.96 -0.12
N ALA A 38 7.38 20.73 0.97
CA ALA A 38 7.95 22.08 1.05
C ALA A 38 9.48 22.07 0.88
N ARG A 39 10.19 21.14 1.53
CA ARG A 39 11.65 20.98 1.37
C ARG A 39 12.07 20.63 -0.06
N LEU A 40 11.20 19.95 -0.81
CA LEU A 40 11.42 19.56 -2.20
C LEU A 40 10.90 20.59 -3.22
N GLY A 41 10.43 21.76 -2.77
CA GLY A 41 9.88 22.80 -3.65
C GLY A 41 8.54 22.40 -4.31
N LEU A 42 7.85 21.40 -3.77
CA LEU A 42 6.53 20.98 -4.22
C LEU A 42 5.45 21.77 -3.49
N LEU A 43 4.27 21.92 -4.11
CA LEU A 43 3.13 22.44 -3.37
C LEU A 43 2.73 21.48 -2.25
N ARG A 44 2.20 22.02 -1.16
CA ARG A 44 1.68 21.18 -0.08
C ARG A 44 0.42 20.45 -0.55
N PRO A 45 0.33 19.12 -0.42
CA PRO A 45 -0.87 18.39 -0.79
C PRO A 45 -2.01 18.64 0.21
N GLY A 46 -3.24 18.54 -0.29
CA GLY A 46 -4.44 18.59 0.54
C GLY A 46 -4.53 17.38 1.46
N TYR A 47 -5.13 17.56 2.65
CA TYR A 47 -5.31 16.46 3.61
C TYR A 47 -6.11 15.29 3.02
N HIS A 48 -7.15 15.57 2.24
CA HIS A 48 -7.97 14.53 1.61
C HIS A 48 -7.15 13.66 0.64
N GLN A 49 -6.28 14.28 -0.16
CA GLN A 49 -5.39 13.57 -1.08
C GLN A 49 -4.44 12.64 -0.32
N VAL A 50 -3.76 13.15 0.71
CA VAL A 50 -2.88 12.32 1.56
C VAL A 50 -3.64 11.18 2.22
N ARG A 51 -4.86 11.44 2.71
CA ARG A 51 -5.71 10.41 3.33
C ARG A 51 -6.07 9.28 2.38
N LEU A 52 -6.40 9.59 1.12
CA LEU A 52 -6.70 8.56 0.12
C LEU A 52 -5.46 7.72 -0.20
N LEU A 53 -4.32 8.38 -0.45
CA LEU A 53 -3.06 7.71 -0.76
C LEU A 53 -2.58 6.82 0.41
N ALA A 54 -2.65 7.31 1.65
CA ALA A 54 -2.26 6.55 2.83
C ALA A 54 -3.16 5.33 3.05
N ARG A 55 -4.47 5.46 2.82
CA ARG A 55 -5.41 4.32 2.91
C ARG A 55 -5.12 3.26 1.87
N ALA A 56 -4.96 3.67 0.61
CA ALA A 56 -4.62 2.76 -0.48
C ALA A 56 -3.32 2.00 -0.18
N ASP A 57 -2.30 2.70 0.31
CA ASP A 57 -1.03 2.08 0.67
C ASP A 57 -1.13 1.11 1.87
N ARG A 58 -1.89 1.48 2.92
CA ARG A 58 -2.16 0.57 4.04
C ARG A 58 -2.92 -0.68 3.60
N GLU A 59 -3.90 -0.55 2.73
CA GLU A 59 -4.64 -1.69 2.17
C GLU A 59 -3.71 -2.62 1.37
N ARG A 60 -2.83 -2.07 0.52
CA ARG A 60 -1.81 -2.86 -0.19
C ARG A 60 -0.87 -3.58 0.78
N ARG A 61 -0.37 -2.91 1.82
CA ARG A 61 0.52 -3.50 2.82
C ARG A 61 -0.16 -4.63 3.60
N ASP A 62 -1.41 -4.43 4.01
CA ASP A 62 -2.20 -5.43 4.73
C ASP A 62 -2.47 -6.65 3.85
N ALA A 63 -2.85 -6.45 2.58
CA ALA A 63 -3.05 -7.55 1.64
C ALA A 63 -1.75 -8.36 1.44
N GLY A 64 -0.61 -7.68 1.26
CA GLY A 64 0.68 -8.36 1.15
C GLY A 64 1.12 -9.06 2.44
N ALA A 65 0.80 -8.50 3.61
CA ALA A 65 1.06 -9.15 4.90
C ALA A 65 0.21 -10.43 5.08
N LYS A 66 -1.07 -10.38 4.68
CA LYS A 66 -1.96 -11.53 4.66
C LYS A 66 -1.46 -12.63 3.72
N ARG A 67 -1.00 -12.28 2.50
CA ARG A 67 -0.37 -13.25 1.59
C ARG A 67 0.85 -13.90 2.25
N ARG A 68 1.82 -13.11 2.73
CA ARG A 68 3.04 -13.65 3.37
C ARG A 68 2.72 -14.56 4.55
N LYS A 69 1.71 -14.21 5.36
CA LYS A 69 1.23 -15.07 6.45
C LYS A 69 0.67 -16.39 5.93
N ALA A 70 -0.14 -16.36 4.87
CA ALA A 70 -0.69 -17.57 4.25
C ALA A 70 0.40 -18.44 3.59
N GLU A 71 1.44 -17.82 3.01
CA GLU A 71 2.61 -18.54 2.48
C GLU A 71 3.35 -19.29 3.58
N LEU A 72 3.62 -18.61 4.71
CA LEU A 72 4.24 -19.25 5.86
C LEU A 72 3.38 -20.41 6.39
N GLN A 73 2.05 -20.24 6.45
CA GLN A 73 1.14 -21.31 6.85
C GLN A 73 1.20 -22.51 5.89
N ALA A 74 1.24 -22.27 4.57
CA ALA A 74 1.35 -23.34 3.57
C ALA A 74 2.69 -24.09 3.69
N LEU A 75 3.79 -23.38 3.91
CA LEU A 75 5.11 -23.99 4.13
C LEU A 75 5.14 -24.84 5.41
N LEU A 76 4.55 -24.34 6.50
CA LEU A 76 4.47 -25.10 7.76
C LEU A 76 3.57 -26.33 7.61
N ALA A 77 2.46 -26.21 6.89
CA ALA A 77 1.53 -27.31 6.65
C ALA A 77 2.13 -28.42 5.76
N PHE A 78 3.11 -28.12 4.92
CA PHE A 78 3.83 -29.12 4.13
C PHE A 78 4.56 -30.16 5.01
N GLY A 79 5.03 -29.75 6.19
CA GLY A 79 5.63 -30.66 7.19
C GLY A 79 4.62 -31.35 8.10
N SER A 80 3.31 -31.09 7.95
CA SER A 80 2.29 -31.69 8.81
C SER A 80 2.02 -33.15 8.43
N PRO A 81 1.84 -34.06 9.40
CA PRO A 81 1.40 -35.43 9.13
C PRO A 81 -0.07 -35.52 8.66
N ARG A 82 -0.82 -34.41 8.70
CA ARG A 82 -2.23 -34.38 8.27
C ARG A 82 -2.34 -33.76 6.87
N ALA A 83 -2.73 -34.58 5.90
CA ALA A 83 -2.97 -34.15 4.52
C ALA A 83 -4.00 -33.01 4.37
N THR A 84 -4.96 -32.92 5.30
CA THR A 84 -5.98 -31.86 5.33
C THR A 84 -5.39 -30.48 5.62
N ASP A 85 -4.35 -30.41 6.45
CA ASP A 85 -3.72 -29.14 6.84
C ASP A 85 -3.10 -28.45 5.62
N LEU A 86 -2.45 -29.21 4.74
CA LEU A 86 -1.87 -28.70 3.50
C LEU A 86 -2.95 -28.21 2.53
N SER A 87 -4.04 -28.95 2.38
CA SER A 87 -5.15 -28.57 1.50
C SER A 87 -5.80 -27.25 1.95
N ILE A 88 -6.04 -27.10 3.26
CA ILE A 88 -6.57 -25.86 3.84
C ILE A 88 -5.59 -24.71 3.63
N ALA A 89 -4.31 -24.92 3.93
CA ALA A 89 -3.30 -23.86 3.82
C ALA A 89 -3.09 -23.39 2.37
N ILE A 90 -3.09 -24.31 1.40
CA ILE A 90 -3.04 -23.96 -0.04
C ILE A 90 -4.28 -23.16 -0.45
N HIS A 91 -5.47 -23.52 0.04
CA HIS A 91 -6.69 -22.78 -0.26
C HIS A 91 -6.62 -21.35 0.27
N LEU A 92 -6.25 -21.16 1.54
CA LEU A 92 -6.08 -19.85 2.16
C LEU A 92 -5.01 -19.01 1.45
N LEU A 93 -3.92 -19.63 0.99
CA LEU A 93 -2.91 -18.97 0.18
C LEU A 93 -3.48 -18.44 -1.14
N ARG A 94 -4.26 -19.25 -1.86
CA ARG A 94 -4.89 -18.84 -3.12
C ARG A 94 -5.87 -17.69 -2.91
N GLU A 95 -6.66 -17.73 -1.82
CA GLU A 95 -7.56 -16.63 -1.47
C GLU A 95 -6.80 -15.34 -1.17
N ALA A 96 -5.73 -15.43 -0.37
CA ALA A 96 -4.90 -14.28 -0.04
C ALA A 96 -4.22 -13.67 -1.29
N GLN A 97 -3.75 -14.50 -2.22
CA GLN A 97 -3.18 -14.05 -3.51
C GLN A 97 -4.21 -13.30 -4.36
N ARG A 98 -5.44 -13.83 -4.48
CA ARG A 98 -6.52 -13.15 -5.22
C ARG A 98 -6.91 -11.83 -4.58
N ALA A 99 -6.97 -11.78 -3.25
CA ALA A 99 -7.29 -10.56 -2.52
C ALA A 99 -6.19 -9.49 -2.72
N GLU A 100 -4.91 -9.86 -2.66
CA GLU A 100 -3.81 -8.94 -2.95
C GLU A 100 -3.86 -8.46 -4.40
N GLU A 101 -4.07 -9.35 -5.37
CA GLU A 101 -4.21 -8.97 -6.78
C GLU A 101 -5.35 -7.98 -7.00
N PHE A 102 -6.50 -8.19 -6.34
CA PHE A 102 -7.64 -7.29 -6.40
C PHE A 102 -7.30 -5.90 -5.83
N VAL A 103 -6.67 -5.84 -4.66
CA VAL A 103 -6.26 -4.57 -4.02
C VAL A 103 -5.24 -3.84 -4.88
N LEU A 104 -4.28 -4.55 -5.47
CA LEU A 104 -3.30 -3.96 -6.37
C LEU A 104 -3.97 -3.36 -7.62
N LYS A 105 -4.93 -4.06 -8.23
CA LYS A 105 -5.71 -3.57 -9.38
C LYS A 105 -6.56 -2.35 -9.02
N GLN A 106 -7.25 -2.39 -7.89
CA GLN A 106 -8.10 -1.29 -7.43
C GLN A 106 -7.31 0.02 -7.25
N HIS A 107 -6.07 -0.10 -6.81
CA HIS A 107 -5.20 1.04 -6.53
C HIS A 107 -4.13 1.23 -7.61
N GLU A 108 -4.30 0.77 -8.84
CA GLU A 108 -3.30 1.05 -9.88
C GLU A 108 -3.06 2.57 -10.01
N LEU A 109 -1.79 2.98 -9.91
CA LEU A 109 -1.44 4.38 -10.09
C LEU A 109 -1.66 4.76 -11.55
N PRO A 110 -2.31 5.90 -11.83
CA PRO A 110 -2.44 6.37 -13.20
C PRO A 110 -1.05 6.58 -13.80
N ARG A 111 -0.80 5.92 -14.94
CA ARG A 111 0.44 6.03 -15.72
C ARG A 111 0.55 7.42 -16.34
N ASN A 112 0.91 8.43 -15.56
CA ASN A 112 1.22 9.75 -16.08
C ASN A 112 2.66 10.12 -15.74
N GLY A 113 3.55 9.95 -16.71
CA GLY A 113 4.81 10.69 -16.84
C GLY A 113 4.83 11.33 -18.23
N PRO A 114 5.31 12.57 -18.40
CA PRO A 114 5.58 13.11 -19.73
C PRO A 114 6.78 12.35 -20.34
N ASP A 115 6.63 11.95 -21.61
CA ASP A 115 7.77 11.68 -22.50
C ASP A 115 8.63 12.95 -22.69
#